data_AF-A0A165LX62-F1
#
_entry.id   AF-A0A165LX62-F1
#
_cell.length_a   1.000
_cell.length_b   1.000
_cell.length_c   1.000
_cell.angle_alpha   90.00
_cell.angle_beta   90.00
_cell.angle_gamma   90.00
#
_symmetry.space_group_name_H-M   'P 1'
#
loop_
_entity.id
_entity.type
_entity.pdbx_description
1 polymer ?
#
loop_
_entity_poly.entity_id
_entity_poly.type
_entity_poly.pdbx_seq_one_letter_code
_entity_poly.pdbx_strand_id
1 'polypeptide(L)'
;MPVRDFSAACPPEILQRFVADWEPDDLRMVVAVCTRWRQILLDAPEYWSSATLACVTSGSVNLLLLQLERARGRPCSLTICRLEHCGPETSRVLLAVAQYLPTLKKLGLTISSDIALLALEALTFPARMLTAFDLTIILSDPPSMRPTVPVDIFSGDAPQLTTLVLDNVDLPRTACPALSRVHTLNLANDHPDDEPPHPTPDIVMHFPDLRRFMVTGKVLLLPSSGVVSTTPNATWGGLTDFRIFVRRIYLERALTLPIEGIDYVQVIYPSIYTTEVLLRHLTGPVGFSAVDYSHVWPGGLNAEFFEYNGRNCMHGRVRACLELAESWEEGVTCVSKSIPGIASRIAYFVIEFAMWQAVVSQLPPLPSLAEVSVTLSGREADLSVTCPLLFCASLRCVIMRATGSSVSISTTALGRFASTAFGSLSRPLELVLENTTLIGPHDEIAKYFFTQQN
;
A
#
# COMPACT_ATOMS: atom_id res chain seq x y z
N MET A 1 -19.88 47.26 3.17
CA MET A 1 -20.35 46.73 4.48
C MET A 1 -19.16 46.05 5.14
N PRO A 2 -18.84 46.34 6.42
CA PRO A 2 -17.78 45.62 7.12
C PRO A 2 -18.17 44.16 7.30
N VAL A 3 -17.31 43.25 6.86
CA VAL A 3 -17.47 41.81 7.09
C VAL A 3 -17.41 41.58 8.61
N ARG A 4 -18.50 41.10 9.21
CA ARG A 4 -18.50 40.76 10.64
C ARG A 4 -17.61 39.53 10.84
N ASP A 5 -16.59 39.66 11.68
CA ASP A 5 -15.79 38.54 12.15
C ASP A 5 -16.61 37.72 13.17
N PHE A 6 -17.28 36.68 12.68
CA PHE A 6 -18.05 35.76 13.52
C PHE A 6 -17.15 34.91 14.44
N SER A 7 -15.85 34.80 14.16
CA SER A 7 -14.92 34.06 15.02
C SER A 7 -14.69 34.74 16.37
N ALA A 8 -14.90 36.06 16.44
CA ALA A 8 -14.77 36.82 17.69
C ALA A 8 -15.81 36.40 18.76
N ALA A 9 -16.99 35.94 18.32
CA ALA A 9 -18.07 35.49 19.20
C ALA A 9 -17.93 34.01 19.62
N CYS A 10 -17.06 33.25 18.97
CA CYS A 10 -16.90 31.82 19.21
C CYS A 10 -15.87 31.54 20.31
N PRO A 11 -16.17 30.74 21.35
CA PRO A 11 -15.19 30.36 22.36
C PRO A 11 -13.95 29.69 21.76
N PRO A 12 -12.73 29.91 22.31
CA PRO A 12 -11.49 29.31 21.80
C PRO A 12 -11.55 27.80 21.65
N GLU A 13 -12.25 27.11 22.55
CA GLU A 13 -12.38 25.66 22.59
C GLU A 13 -13.12 25.12 21.36
N ILE A 14 -14.09 25.89 20.83
CA ILE A 14 -14.82 25.51 19.62
C ILE A 14 -13.93 25.67 18.39
N LEU A 15 -13.13 26.74 18.35
CA LEU A 15 -12.18 26.98 17.25
C LEU A 15 -11.06 25.93 17.25
N GLN A 16 -10.56 25.54 18.43
CA GLN A 16 -9.61 24.43 18.58
C GLN A 16 -10.19 23.10 18.09
N ARG A 17 -11.44 22.80 18.48
CA ARG A 17 -12.10 21.57 18.03
C ARG A 17 -12.33 21.54 16.52
N PHE A 18 -12.57 22.70 15.91
CA PHE A 18 -12.77 22.82 14.47
C PHE A 18 -11.51 22.49 13.67
N VAL A 19 -10.33 22.80 14.22
CA VAL A 19 -9.04 22.57 13.56
C VAL A 19 -8.33 21.29 14.00
N ALA A 20 -8.93 20.51 14.91
CA ALA A 20 -8.27 19.36 15.53
C ALA A 20 -7.88 18.27 14.50
N ASP A 21 -8.65 18.16 13.42
CA ASP A 21 -8.45 17.17 12.36
C ASP A 21 -7.79 17.78 11.10
N TRP A 22 -7.27 19.01 11.19
CA TRP A 22 -6.69 19.69 10.04
C TRP A 22 -5.24 19.27 9.83
N GLU A 23 -4.83 19.23 8.56
CA GLU A 23 -3.45 18.94 8.23
C GLU A 23 -2.54 20.13 8.61
N PRO A 24 -1.24 19.88 8.88
CA PRO A 24 -0.30 20.95 9.26
C PRO A 24 -0.26 22.12 8.27
N ASP A 25 -0.46 21.86 6.97
CA ASP A 25 -0.47 22.91 5.94
C ASP A 25 -1.74 23.77 5.99
N ASP A 26 -2.89 23.18 6.31
CA ASP A 26 -4.12 23.93 6.55
C ASP A 26 -3.98 24.82 7.79
N LEU A 27 -3.40 24.29 8.88
CA LEU A 27 -3.17 25.02 10.11
C LEU A 27 -2.27 26.26 9.88
N ARG A 28 -1.25 26.16 9.02
CA ARG A 28 -0.38 27.29 8.66
C ARG A 28 -1.17 28.42 8.00
N MET A 29 -2.10 28.09 7.10
CA MET A 29 -2.97 29.09 6.46
C MET A 29 -3.85 29.80 7.51
N VAL A 30 -4.39 29.06 8.47
CA VAL A 30 -5.26 29.64 9.52
C VAL A 30 -4.52 30.59 10.45
N VAL A 31 -3.27 30.28 10.80
CA VAL A 31 -2.41 31.16 11.63
C VAL A 31 -2.18 32.53 10.97
N ALA A 32 -2.35 32.64 9.65
CA ALA A 32 -2.24 33.89 8.92
C ALA A 32 -3.54 34.72 8.90
N VAL A 33 -4.70 34.15 9.24
CA VAL A 33 -6.02 34.80 9.11
C VAL A 33 -6.16 36.03 9.99
N CYS A 34 -6.02 35.88 11.31
CA CYS A 34 -6.04 37.00 12.25
C CYS A 34 -5.24 36.71 13.54
N THR A 35 -5.01 37.74 14.36
CA THR A 35 -4.24 37.64 15.61
C THR A 35 -4.87 36.68 16.62
N ARG A 36 -6.21 36.62 16.70
CA ARG A 36 -6.94 35.71 17.58
C ARG A 36 -6.74 34.26 17.17
N TRP A 37 -6.95 33.91 15.90
CA TRP A 37 -6.71 32.55 15.38
C TRP A 37 -5.27 32.11 15.61
N ARG A 38 -4.31 33.00 15.32
CA ARG A 38 -2.90 32.77 15.63
C ARG A 38 -2.69 32.44 17.10
N GLN A 39 -3.21 33.24 18.03
CA GLN A 39 -3.03 32.98 19.46
C GLN A 39 -3.63 31.63 19.88
N ILE A 40 -4.87 31.37 19.46
CA ILE A 40 -5.58 30.12 19.79
C ILE A 40 -4.82 28.89 19.29
N LEU A 41 -4.33 28.93 18.04
CA LEU A 41 -3.60 27.82 17.42
C LEU A 41 -2.21 27.66 18.02
N LEU A 42 -1.50 28.75 18.33
CA LEU A 42 -0.20 28.68 18.98
C LEU A 42 -0.31 28.13 20.42
N ASP A 43 -1.47 28.19 21.05
CA ASP A 43 -1.75 27.57 22.35
C ASP A 43 -2.29 26.12 22.23
N ALA A 44 -2.77 25.73 21.04
CA ALA A 44 -3.35 24.43 20.77
C ALA A 44 -2.28 23.32 20.70
N PRO A 45 -2.44 22.19 21.41
CA PRO A 45 -1.52 21.04 21.33
C PRO A 45 -1.34 20.49 19.91
N GLU A 46 -2.42 20.48 19.12
CA GLU A 46 -2.49 19.88 17.78
C GLU A 46 -1.54 20.59 16.81
N TYR A 47 -1.40 21.91 16.95
CA TYR A 47 -0.52 22.72 16.12
C TYR A 47 0.96 22.33 16.27
N TRP A 48 1.37 21.91 17.47
CA TRP A 48 2.75 21.48 17.77
C TRP A 48 2.92 19.96 17.73
N SER A 49 1.88 19.21 17.34
CA SER A 49 1.90 17.75 17.34
C SER A 49 2.71 17.16 16.19
N SER A 50 3.06 17.98 15.18
CA SER A 50 3.90 17.59 14.05
C SER A 50 4.92 18.70 13.75
N ALA A 51 6.18 18.31 13.56
CA ALA A 51 7.26 19.19 13.15
C ALA A 51 7.98 18.61 11.93
N THR A 52 8.28 19.46 10.95
CA THR A 52 8.93 19.05 9.70
C THR A 52 10.08 19.97 9.36
N LEU A 53 11.25 19.40 9.10
CA LEU A 53 12.44 20.10 8.62
C LEU A 53 12.73 19.69 7.17
N ALA A 54 12.30 20.51 6.23
CA ALA A 54 12.54 20.29 4.80
C ALA A 54 13.93 20.75 4.34
N CYS A 55 14.54 21.72 5.04
CA CYS A 55 15.86 22.26 4.71
C CYS A 55 16.65 22.63 5.98
N VAL A 56 17.97 22.42 5.96
CA VAL A 56 18.86 22.62 7.12
C VAL A 56 19.49 24.01 7.09
N THR A 57 18.67 25.05 7.17
CA THR A 57 19.15 26.43 7.39
C THR A 57 19.07 26.78 8.87
N SER A 58 19.89 27.71 9.36
CA SER A 58 19.84 28.15 10.76
C SER A 58 18.44 28.64 11.17
N GLY A 59 17.71 29.31 10.27
CA GLY A 59 16.34 29.76 10.51
C GLY A 59 15.37 28.59 10.67
N SER A 60 15.42 27.61 9.76
CA SER A 60 14.58 26.41 9.81
C SER A 60 14.87 25.55 11.04
N VAL A 61 16.15 25.38 11.40
CA VAL A 61 16.56 24.65 12.61
C VAL A 61 16.09 25.37 13.87
N ASN A 62 16.25 26.69 13.96
CA ASN A 62 15.75 27.46 15.10
C ASN A 62 14.22 27.35 15.23
N LEU A 63 13.49 27.36 14.11
CA LEU A 63 12.03 27.18 14.12
C LEU A 63 11.65 25.77 14.60
N LEU A 64 12.34 24.74 14.13
CA LEU A 64 12.14 23.36 14.58
C LEU A 64 12.36 23.23 16.09
N LEU A 65 13.48 23.75 16.60
CA LEU A 65 13.79 23.69 18.03
C LEU A 65 12.73 24.42 18.86
N LEU A 66 12.27 25.58 18.40
CA LEU A 66 11.19 26.32 19.04
C LEU A 66 9.87 25.52 19.05
N GLN A 67 9.57 24.80 17.96
CA GLN A 67 8.39 23.92 17.89
C GLN A 67 8.48 22.79 18.93
N LEU A 68 9.62 22.10 19.00
CA LEU A 68 9.85 21.01 19.96
C LEU A 68 9.80 21.51 21.41
N GLU A 69 10.37 22.68 21.69
CA GLU A 69 10.29 23.31 23.01
C GLU A 69 8.85 23.65 23.39
N ARG A 70 8.08 24.20 22.45
CA ARG A 70 6.66 24.56 22.66
C ARG A 70 5.74 23.36 22.79
N ALA A 71 6.14 22.19 22.28
CA ALA A 71 5.44 20.94 22.57
C ALA A 71 5.46 20.61 24.08
N ARG A 72 6.41 21.16 24.87
CA ARG A 72 6.48 21.01 26.34
C ARG A 72 6.44 19.55 26.80
N GLY A 73 7.17 18.69 26.09
CA GLY A 73 7.23 17.25 26.35
C GLY A 73 5.96 16.48 25.99
N ARG A 74 4.97 17.13 25.34
CA ARG A 74 3.81 16.43 24.78
C ARG A 74 4.24 15.56 23.61
N PRO A 75 3.50 14.48 23.33
CA PRO A 75 3.89 13.58 22.28
C PRO A 75 3.73 14.23 20.89
N CYS A 76 4.79 14.24 20.09
CA CYS A 76 4.78 14.86 18.76
C CYS A 76 5.42 13.95 17.69
N SER A 77 5.19 14.29 16.42
CA SER A 77 5.80 13.64 15.25
C SER A 77 6.89 14.53 14.69
N LEU A 78 8.03 13.96 14.31
CA LEU A 78 9.15 14.68 13.72
C LEU A 78 9.55 14.06 12.38
N THR A 79 9.59 14.87 11.32
CA THR A 79 10.07 14.45 10.00
C THR A 79 11.21 15.36 9.53
N ILE A 80 12.35 14.78 9.19
CA ILE A 80 13.50 15.49 8.62
C ILE A 80 13.71 14.93 7.22
N CYS A 81 13.32 15.70 6.20
CA CYS A 81 13.22 15.21 4.80
C CYS A 81 14.57 15.05 4.11
N ARG A 82 15.61 15.76 4.57
CA ARG A 82 16.97 15.66 4.04
C ARG A 82 17.94 16.31 5.01
N LEU A 83 18.72 15.49 5.70
CA LEU A 83 19.79 15.91 6.58
C LEU A 83 21.14 15.59 5.94
N GLU A 84 21.90 16.64 5.65
CA GLU A 84 23.25 16.54 5.06
C GLU A 84 24.29 17.09 6.04
N HIS A 85 25.58 16.94 5.74
CA HIS A 85 26.65 17.56 6.50
C HIS A 85 26.74 19.07 6.24
N CYS A 86 25.87 19.84 6.90
CA CYS A 86 25.79 21.30 6.80
C CYS A 86 26.48 22.03 7.96
N GLY A 87 27.52 21.43 8.55
CA GLY A 87 28.25 22.00 9.68
C GLY A 87 27.47 21.94 11.01
N PRO A 88 27.45 23.02 11.82
CA PRO A 88 26.95 22.96 13.21
C PRO A 88 25.44 22.71 13.29
N GLU A 89 24.68 23.07 12.26
CA GLU A 89 23.22 22.90 12.26
C GLU A 89 22.81 21.43 12.25
N THR A 90 23.54 20.57 11.53
CA THR A 90 23.33 19.12 11.53
C THR A 90 23.46 18.55 12.93
N SER A 91 24.52 18.92 13.66
CA SER A 91 24.73 18.48 15.04
C SER A 91 23.63 18.98 15.97
N ARG A 92 23.15 20.22 15.81
CA ARG A 92 22.03 20.76 16.59
C ARG A 92 20.75 19.99 16.37
N VAL A 93 20.46 19.60 15.12
CA VAL A 93 19.30 18.78 14.77
C VAL A 93 19.41 17.39 15.42
N LEU A 94 20.56 16.71 15.28
CA LEU A 94 20.75 15.38 15.87
C LEU A 94 20.68 15.39 17.41
N LEU A 95 21.25 16.42 18.05
CA LEU A 95 21.10 16.61 19.50
C LEU A 95 19.65 16.80 19.91
N ALA A 96 18.86 17.53 19.12
CA ALA A 96 17.43 17.68 19.39
C ALA A 96 16.67 16.37 19.19
N VAL A 97 16.99 15.59 18.14
CA VAL A 97 16.42 14.25 17.96
C VAL A 97 16.67 13.41 19.21
N ALA A 98 17.92 13.29 19.66
CA ALA A 98 18.29 12.56 20.87
C ALA A 98 17.55 13.06 22.12
N GLN A 99 17.50 14.37 22.32
CA GLN A 99 16.86 15.01 23.49
C GLN A 99 15.35 14.74 23.55
N TYR A 100 14.65 14.83 22.42
CA TYR A 100 13.20 14.74 22.38
C TYR A 100 12.68 13.32 22.06
N LEU A 101 13.56 12.38 21.69
CA LEU A 101 13.23 11.00 21.34
C LEU A 101 12.26 10.29 22.31
N PRO A 102 12.38 10.44 23.65
CA PRO A 102 11.45 9.79 24.59
C PRO A 102 9.99 10.23 24.44
N THR A 103 9.75 11.41 23.84
CA THR A 103 8.42 12.00 23.64
C THR A 103 7.90 11.86 22.22
N LEU A 104 8.74 11.43 21.26
CA LEU A 104 8.32 11.31 19.87
C LEU A 104 7.35 10.13 19.68
N LYS A 105 6.25 10.38 18.97
CA LYS A 105 5.30 9.37 18.49
C LYS A 105 5.68 8.79 17.15
N LYS A 106 6.20 9.64 16.26
CA LYS A 106 6.69 9.25 14.93
C LYS A 106 8.00 9.97 14.67
N LEU A 107 8.95 9.27 14.08
CA LEU A 107 10.22 9.84 13.67
C LEU A 107 10.52 9.39 12.24
N GLY A 108 10.64 10.34 11.32
CA GLY A 108 11.09 10.10 9.94
C GLY A 108 12.40 10.84 9.69
N LEU A 109 13.43 10.12 9.27
CA LEU A 109 14.76 10.64 9.01
C LEU A 109 15.24 10.22 7.64
N THR A 110 15.46 11.18 6.75
CA THR A 110 16.16 10.97 5.49
C THR A 110 17.52 11.65 5.58
N ILE A 111 18.59 10.86 5.54
CA ILE A 111 19.93 11.29 5.96
C ILE A 111 20.95 10.93 4.89
N SER A 112 21.89 11.83 4.61
CA SER A 112 23.05 11.51 3.77
C SER A 112 23.97 10.48 4.45
N SER A 113 24.58 9.59 3.66
CA SER A 113 25.41 8.50 4.18
C SER A 113 26.67 8.95 4.94
N ASP A 114 27.18 10.15 4.65
CA ASP A 114 28.34 10.76 5.31
C ASP A 114 28.13 11.09 6.80
N ILE A 115 26.88 11.27 7.24
CA ILE A 115 26.54 11.54 8.65
C ILE A 115 25.71 10.42 9.28
N ALA A 116 25.51 9.30 8.58
CA ALA A 116 24.63 8.24 9.03
C ALA A 116 25.04 7.65 10.40
N LEU A 117 26.35 7.51 10.67
CA LEU A 117 26.84 7.01 11.95
C LEU A 117 26.52 7.97 13.11
N LEU A 118 26.67 9.28 12.91
CA LEU A 118 26.30 10.29 13.91
C LEU A 118 24.80 10.28 14.18
N ALA A 119 23.99 10.07 13.14
CA ALA A 119 22.56 9.96 13.30
C ALA A 119 22.15 8.70 14.07
N LEU A 120 22.75 7.55 13.76
CA LEU A 120 22.51 6.31 14.49
C LEU A 120 22.93 6.42 15.96
N GLU A 121 24.02 7.13 16.27
CA GLU A 121 24.42 7.43 17.65
C GLU A 121 23.34 8.26 18.38
N ALA A 122 22.76 9.25 17.72
CA ALA A 122 21.65 10.05 18.29
C ALA A 122 20.38 9.22 18.56
N LEU A 123 20.23 8.05 17.94
CA LEU A 123 19.11 7.12 18.15
C LEU A 123 19.34 6.11 19.27
N THR A 124 20.45 6.21 20.01
CA THR A 124 20.75 5.29 21.13
C THR A 124 20.01 5.61 22.42
N PHE A 125 19.11 6.61 22.45
CA PHE A 125 18.30 7.00 23.61
C PHE A 125 16.92 6.32 23.64
N PRO A 126 16.27 6.13 24.80
CA PRO A 126 14.95 5.49 24.88
C PRO A 126 13.87 6.19 24.05
N ALA A 127 13.06 5.40 23.34
CA ALA A 127 12.00 5.87 22.46
C ALA A 127 10.62 5.37 22.92
N ARG A 128 10.25 5.70 24.17
CA ARG A 128 9.12 5.11 24.90
C ARG A 128 7.74 5.29 24.25
N MET A 129 7.56 6.40 23.54
CA MET A 129 6.30 6.75 22.89
C MET A 129 6.30 6.50 21.38
N LEU A 130 7.42 6.02 20.83
CA LEU A 130 7.60 5.90 19.40
C LEU A 130 6.75 4.75 18.86
N THR A 131 5.85 5.07 17.95
CA THR A 131 4.92 4.13 17.31
C THR A 131 5.32 3.78 15.88
N ALA A 132 5.95 4.73 15.18
CA ALA A 132 6.46 4.57 13.84
C ALA A 132 7.85 5.19 13.70
N PHE A 133 8.76 4.47 13.06
CA PHE A 133 10.10 4.93 12.74
C PHE A 133 10.38 4.71 11.26
N ASP A 134 10.88 5.74 10.59
CA ASP A 134 11.29 5.73 9.19
C ASP A 134 12.72 6.26 9.09
N LEU A 135 13.62 5.45 8.54
CA LEU A 135 15.01 5.80 8.32
C LEU A 135 15.41 5.47 6.88
N THR A 136 15.69 6.52 6.12
CA THR A 136 16.23 6.45 4.76
C THR A 136 17.65 6.99 4.74
N ILE A 137 18.59 6.20 4.23
CA ILE A 137 19.96 6.68 3.97
C ILE A 137 20.11 6.97 2.49
N ILE A 138 20.38 8.23 2.16
CA ILE A 138 20.74 8.65 0.81
C ILE A 138 22.22 8.28 0.61
N LEU A 139 22.46 7.31 -0.26
CA LEU A 139 23.80 6.86 -0.58
C LEU A 139 24.46 7.86 -1.54
N SER A 140 25.71 8.22 -1.25
CA SER A 140 26.56 8.97 -2.19
C SER A 140 27.27 8.01 -3.14
N ASP A 141 27.54 8.46 -4.37
CA ASP A 141 28.36 7.74 -5.37
C ASP A 141 29.85 8.07 -5.15
N PRO A 142 30.80 7.10 -5.05
CA PRO A 142 30.68 5.64 -5.17
C PRO A 142 30.14 4.96 -3.90
N PRO A 143 29.66 3.69 -3.99
CA PRO A 143 28.81 3.10 -2.97
C PRO A 143 29.44 3.15 -1.58
N SER A 144 28.94 4.10 -0.78
CA SER A 144 29.22 4.15 0.65
C SER A 144 28.69 2.88 1.30
N MET A 145 29.49 2.26 2.17
CA MET A 145 29.05 1.12 2.98
C MET A 145 27.76 1.48 3.70
N ARG A 146 26.72 0.64 3.53
CA ARG A 146 25.44 0.84 4.21
C ARG A 146 25.65 0.75 5.72
N PRO A 147 25.10 1.70 6.49
CA PRO A 147 25.22 1.66 7.93
C PRO A 147 24.34 0.53 8.49
N THR A 148 24.81 -0.10 9.55
CA THR A 148 24.04 -1.12 10.28
C THR A 148 23.32 -0.48 11.46
N VAL A 149 22.04 -0.78 11.64
CA VAL A 149 21.31 -0.37 12.85
C VAL A 149 22.03 -0.91 14.10
N PRO A 150 22.32 -0.07 15.11
CA PRO A 150 22.95 -0.54 16.33
C PRO A 150 22.02 -1.49 17.09
N VAL A 151 22.58 -2.51 17.73
CA VAL A 151 21.82 -3.55 18.46
C VAL A 151 20.99 -2.94 19.60
N ASP A 152 21.53 -1.90 20.21
CA ASP A 152 20.95 -1.09 21.27
C ASP A 152 20.24 0.17 20.73
N ILE A 153 19.76 0.17 19.48
CA ILE A 153 18.89 1.24 18.99
C ILE A 153 17.75 1.47 19.99
N PHE A 154 17.49 2.73 20.26
CA PHE A 154 16.56 3.20 21.28
C PHE A 154 16.89 2.77 22.72
N SER A 155 18.17 2.53 23.04
CA SER A 155 18.59 1.86 24.29
C SER A 155 17.90 0.51 24.52
N GLY A 156 17.39 -0.14 23.46
CA GLY A 156 16.53 -1.32 23.59
C GLY A 156 15.10 -1.06 24.11
N ASP A 157 14.70 0.21 24.33
CA ASP A 157 13.43 0.63 24.94
C ASP A 157 12.55 1.40 23.93
N ALA A 158 11.80 0.66 23.10
CA ALA A 158 10.77 1.20 22.21
C ALA A 158 9.48 0.36 22.25
N PRO A 159 8.81 0.27 23.41
CA PRO A 159 7.72 -0.69 23.66
C PRO A 159 6.45 -0.44 22.84
N GLN A 160 6.30 0.74 22.23
CA GLN A 160 5.15 1.10 21.40
C GLN A 160 5.45 1.04 19.90
N LEU A 161 6.68 0.69 19.50
CA LEU A 161 7.09 0.71 18.10
C LEU A 161 6.41 -0.44 17.35
N THR A 162 5.56 -0.09 16.38
CA THR A 162 4.77 -1.05 15.61
C THR A 162 5.01 -0.97 14.12
N THR A 163 5.48 0.17 13.62
CA THR A 163 5.76 0.40 12.19
C THR A 163 7.22 0.81 12.01
N LEU A 164 7.92 0.14 11.10
CA LEU A 164 9.32 0.40 10.78
C LEU A 164 9.51 0.48 9.27
N VAL A 165 10.17 1.53 8.81
CA VAL A 165 10.65 1.68 7.44
C VAL A 165 12.16 1.84 7.51
N LEU A 166 12.90 0.99 6.80
CA LEU A 166 14.34 1.08 6.65
C LEU A 166 14.68 1.06 5.16
N ASP A 167 15.34 2.10 4.68
CA ASP A 167 15.79 2.20 3.30
C ASP A 167 17.30 2.47 3.26
N ASN A 168 18.04 1.58 2.57
CA ASN A 168 19.50 1.56 2.50
C ASN A 168 20.20 1.40 3.87
N VAL A 169 19.57 0.67 4.79
CA VAL A 169 20.11 0.38 6.13
C VAL A 169 20.15 -1.14 6.36
N ASP A 170 21.25 -1.63 6.92
CA ASP A 170 21.39 -3.04 7.28
C ASP A 170 20.90 -3.31 8.71
N LEU A 171 20.29 -4.48 8.92
CA LEU A 171 20.01 -5.01 10.25
C LEU A 171 21.27 -5.67 10.84
N PRO A 172 21.47 -5.62 12.16
CA PRO A 172 22.59 -6.32 12.79
C PRO A 172 22.38 -7.84 12.75
N ARG A 173 23.44 -8.61 13.01
CA ARG A 173 23.36 -10.08 13.03
C ARG A 173 22.72 -10.66 14.30
N THR A 174 22.38 -9.80 15.26
CA THR A 174 21.79 -10.16 16.55
C THR A 174 20.45 -9.46 16.72
N ALA A 175 19.51 -10.11 17.41
CA ALA A 175 18.18 -9.55 17.65
C ALA A 175 18.26 -8.15 18.27
N CYS A 176 17.35 -7.26 17.86
CA CYS A 176 17.20 -5.92 18.41
C CYS A 176 15.97 -5.88 19.33
N PRO A 177 16.11 -5.81 20.66
CA PRO A 177 14.98 -5.85 21.58
C PRO A 177 13.91 -4.78 21.30
N ALA A 178 14.35 -3.57 20.95
CA ALA A 178 13.47 -2.44 20.62
C ALA A 178 12.57 -2.68 19.40
N LEU A 179 12.93 -3.62 18.51
CA LEU A 179 12.20 -3.90 17.28
C LEU A 179 11.21 -5.08 17.41
N SER A 180 11.20 -5.75 18.56
CA SER A 180 10.46 -7.00 18.76
C SER A 180 8.95 -6.90 18.53
N ARG A 181 8.36 -5.72 18.74
CA ARG A 181 6.92 -5.44 18.61
C ARG A 181 6.52 -4.83 17.27
N VAL A 182 7.43 -4.76 16.31
CA VAL A 182 7.13 -4.23 14.98
C VAL A 182 6.18 -5.21 14.27
N HIS A 183 5.01 -4.70 13.87
CA HIS A 183 3.98 -5.43 13.15
C HIS A 183 4.02 -5.14 11.65
N THR A 184 4.48 -3.95 11.26
CA THR A 184 4.60 -3.51 9.86
C THR A 184 6.04 -3.12 9.58
N LEU A 185 6.66 -3.82 8.64
CA LEU A 185 8.03 -3.58 8.20
C LEU A 185 8.06 -3.26 6.71
N ASN A 186 8.78 -2.20 6.34
CA ASN A 186 9.18 -1.94 4.96
C ASN A 186 10.72 -1.92 4.89
N LEU A 187 11.30 -2.85 4.14
CA LEU A 187 12.73 -2.87 3.84
C LEU A 187 12.94 -2.48 2.38
N ALA A 188 13.69 -1.42 2.15
CA ALA A 188 14.05 -0.95 0.82
C ALA A 188 15.57 -0.92 0.65
N ASN A 189 16.00 -1.14 -0.60
CA ASN A 189 17.39 -1.03 -0.99
C ASN A 189 17.48 -0.48 -2.43
N ASP A 190 17.71 0.82 -2.53
CA ASP A 190 17.75 1.60 -3.76
C ASP A 190 19.19 1.83 -4.26
N HIS A 191 19.91 0.74 -4.55
CA HIS A 191 21.24 0.79 -5.15
C HIS A 191 21.21 0.80 -6.69
N PRO A 192 22.18 1.47 -7.35
CA PRO A 192 22.32 1.45 -8.80
C PRO A 192 22.45 0.04 -9.37
N ASP A 193 22.01 -0.13 -10.61
CA ASP A 193 21.73 -1.39 -11.33
C ASP A 193 22.84 -2.44 -11.26
N ASP A 194 24.09 -2.03 -11.16
CA ASP A 194 25.25 -2.91 -11.31
C ASP A 194 25.66 -3.66 -10.02
N GLU A 195 25.13 -3.27 -8.85
CA GLU A 195 25.52 -3.92 -7.60
C GLU A 195 24.77 -5.23 -7.32
N PRO A 196 25.46 -6.24 -6.75
CA PRO A 196 24.84 -7.50 -6.36
C PRO A 196 23.79 -7.29 -5.27
N PRO A 197 22.79 -8.19 -5.17
CA PRO A 197 21.77 -8.07 -4.14
C PRO A 197 22.39 -8.28 -2.75
N HIS A 198 21.86 -7.55 -1.77
CA HIS A 198 22.42 -7.57 -0.43
C HIS A 198 21.70 -8.57 0.46
N PRO A 199 22.43 -9.53 1.07
CA PRO A 199 21.84 -10.48 1.99
C PRO A 199 21.34 -9.77 3.25
N THR A 200 20.06 -9.91 3.55
CA THR A 200 19.45 -9.43 4.79
C THR A 200 19.54 -10.53 5.85
N PRO A 201 19.85 -10.20 7.12
CA PRO A 201 19.74 -11.12 8.24
C PRO A 201 18.35 -11.74 8.36
N ASP A 202 18.23 -12.74 9.23
CA ASP A 202 16.96 -13.36 9.54
C ASP A 202 15.99 -12.33 10.15
N ILE A 203 15.00 -11.91 9.36
CA ILE A 203 14.03 -10.89 9.77
C ILE A 203 13.21 -11.34 10.99
N VAL A 204 12.94 -12.63 11.12
CA VAL A 204 12.07 -13.17 12.17
C VAL A 204 12.73 -13.04 13.53
N MET A 205 14.07 -13.10 13.57
CA MET A 205 14.83 -12.85 14.78
C MET A 205 14.64 -11.42 15.32
N HIS A 206 14.46 -10.43 14.45
CA HIS A 206 14.26 -9.04 14.84
C HIS A 206 12.78 -8.70 15.07
N PHE A 207 11.87 -9.35 14.33
CA PHE A 207 10.46 -8.99 14.26
C PHE A 207 9.56 -10.22 14.48
N PRO A 208 9.54 -10.81 15.69
CA PRO A 208 8.72 -11.98 15.98
C PRO A 208 7.20 -11.72 15.86
N ASP A 209 6.76 -10.47 16.05
CA ASP A 209 5.34 -10.08 15.96
C ASP A 209 4.94 -9.54 14.57
N LEU A 210 5.76 -9.77 13.54
CA LEU A 210 5.57 -9.19 12.21
C LEU A 210 4.31 -9.72 11.52
N ARG A 211 3.43 -8.82 11.08
CA ARG A 211 2.16 -9.13 10.39
C ARG A 211 2.11 -8.66 8.95
N ARG A 212 2.80 -7.56 8.65
CA ARG A 212 2.88 -6.96 7.31
C ARG A 212 4.33 -6.71 6.96
N PHE A 213 4.75 -7.23 5.82
CA PHE A 213 6.12 -7.07 5.36
C PHE A 213 6.14 -6.61 3.91
N MET A 214 6.82 -5.51 3.64
CA MET A 214 7.10 -5.04 2.30
C MET A 214 8.61 -5.05 2.06
N VAL A 215 9.01 -5.58 0.92
CA VAL A 215 10.41 -5.58 0.49
C VAL A 215 10.53 -4.91 -0.87
N THR A 216 11.41 -3.93 -0.97
CA THR A 216 11.60 -3.09 -2.16
C THR A 216 13.06 -3.10 -2.63
N GLY A 217 13.29 -3.04 -3.94
CA GLY A 217 14.63 -2.85 -4.51
C GLY A 217 15.47 -4.12 -4.53
N LYS A 218 16.73 -4.05 -4.07
CA LYS A 218 17.74 -5.14 -4.16
C LYS A 218 17.96 -5.91 -2.86
N VAL A 219 16.89 -6.23 -2.16
CA VAL A 219 16.95 -6.97 -0.88
C VAL A 219 16.93 -8.48 -1.14
N LEU A 220 17.94 -9.21 -0.65
CA LEU A 220 17.97 -10.67 -0.69
C LEU A 220 17.64 -11.23 0.70
N LEU A 221 16.46 -11.84 0.82
CA LEU A 221 16.04 -12.52 2.04
C LEU A 221 16.74 -13.87 2.12
N LEU A 222 17.60 -14.06 3.12
CA LEU A 222 18.27 -15.33 3.37
C LEU A 222 17.41 -16.20 4.31
N PRO A 223 17.37 -17.52 4.11
CA PRO A 223 16.76 -18.42 5.07
C PRO A 223 17.52 -18.39 6.41
N SER A 224 16.77 -18.46 7.51
CA SER A 224 17.24 -18.53 8.89
C SER A 224 18.23 -19.67 9.09
N SER A 225 19.53 -19.37 8.99
CA SER A 225 20.66 -20.31 9.01
C SER A 225 20.66 -21.32 7.84
N GLY A 226 21.80 -21.54 7.20
CA GLY A 226 21.94 -22.50 6.08
C GLY A 226 21.63 -23.97 6.42
N VAL A 227 21.08 -24.24 7.61
CA VAL A 227 20.46 -25.50 7.99
C VAL A 227 18.98 -25.37 7.65
N VAL A 228 18.55 -26.07 6.61
CA VAL A 228 17.12 -26.19 6.24
C VAL A 228 16.37 -26.69 7.48
N SER A 229 15.81 -25.77 8.27
CA SER A 229 14.92 -26.12 9.36
C SER A 229 13.76 -26.87 8.74
N THR A 230 13.62 -28.14 9.08
CA THR A 230 12.54 -29.02 8.61
C THR A 230 11.16 -28.60 9.15
N THR A 231 11.08 -27.48 9.87
CA THR A 231 9.83 -26.88 10.35
C THR A 231 9.61 -25.50 9.69
N PRO A 232 9.27 -25.46 8.38
CA PRO A 232 9.05 -24.21 7.64
C PRO A 232 7.92 -23.32 8.20
N ASN A 233 7.05 -23.86 9.05
CA ASN A 233 5.86 -23.14 9.53
C ASN A 233 6.08 -22.28 10.77
N ALA A 234 7.19 -22.43 11.50
CA ALA A 234 7.33 -21.77 12.80
C ALA A 234 7.74 -20.28 12.69
N THR A 235 8.43 -19.88 11.63
CA THR A 235 9.10 -18.56 11.57
C THR A 235 8.25 -17.47 10.92
N TRP A 236 7.37 -17.80 9.97
CA TRP A 236 6.54 -16.82 9.25
C TRP A 236 5.05 -16.88 9.61
N GLY A 237 4.68 -17.68 10.62
CA GLY A 237 3.27 -17.98 10.93
C GLY A 237 2.41 -16.78 11.36
N GLY A 238 3.02 -15.66 11.76
CA GLY A 238 2.30 -14.41 12.08
C GLY A 238 2.05 -13.50 10.89
N LEU A 239 2.69 -13.75 9.74
CA LEU A 239 2.66 -12.85 8.60
C LEU A 239 1.38 -13.03 7.77
N THR A 240 0.62 -11.95 7.66
CA THR A 240 -0.69 -11.91 6.95
C THR A 240 -0.64 -11.16 5.62
N ASP A 241 0.28 -10.21 5.47
CA ASP A 241 0.46 -9.40 4.26
C ASP A 241 1.95 -9.38 3.88
N PHE A 242 2.28 -9.86 2.68
CA PHE A 242 3.64 -9.83 2.15
C PHE A 242 3.67 -9.20 0.77
N ARG A 243 4.39 -8.08 0.62
CA ARG A 243 4.50 -7.34 -0.64
C ARG A 243 5.93 -7.31 -1.12
N ILE A 244 6.12 -7.64 -2.38
CA ILE A 244 7.42 -7.79 -3.01
C ILE A 244 7.49 -6.82 -4.18
N PHE A 245 8.36 -5.83 -4.06
CA PHE A 245 8.69 -4.86 -5.09
C PHE A 245 10.19 -4.90 -5.41
N VAL A 246 10.66 -6.07 -5.83
CA VAL A 246 12.07 -6.28 -6.19
C VAL A 246 12.22 -6.46 -7.69
N ARG A 247 13.41 -6.18 -8.20
CA ARG A 247 13.72 -6.40 -9.62
C ARG A 247 13.61 -7.87 -10.01
N ARG A 248 13.29 -8.10 -11.28
CA ARG A 248 12.98 -9.44 -11.85
C ARG A 248 13.99 -10.53 -11.49
N ILE A 249 15.28 -10.22 -11.51
CA ILE A 249 16.36 -11.18 -11.22
C ILE A 249 16.39 -11.67 -9.76
N TYR A 250 15.72 -10.99 -8.84
CA TYR A 250 15.69 -11.34 -7.41
C TYR A 250 14.39 -11.99 -6.98
N LEU A 251 13.32 -11.84 -7.77
CA LEU A 251 12.01 -12.40 -7.45
C LEU A 251 12.04 -13.92 -7.29
N GLU A 252 12.81 -14.64 -8.12
CA GLU A 252 12.87 -16.11 -8.06
C GLU A 252 13.39 -16.61 -6.71
N ARG A 253 14.33 -15.88 -6.09
CA ARG A 253 14.85 -16.23 -4.76
C ARG A 253 13.86 -15.88 -3.66
N ALA A 254 13.20 -14.72 -3.76
CA ALA A 254 12.19 -14.31 -2.79
C ALA A 254 11.00 -15.29 -2.71
N LEU A 255 10.70 -15.99 -3.82
CA LEU A 255 9.63 -16.99 -3.84
C LEU A 255 10.03 -18.38 -3.34
N THR A 256 11.28 -18.56 -2.91
CA THR A 256 11.67 -19.76 -2.14
C THR A 256 11.26 -19.68 -0.67
N LEU A 257 10.74 -18.52 -0.24
CA LEU A 257 10.21 -18.30 1.10
C LEU A 257 8.90 -19.09 1.32
N PRO A 258 8.57 -19.46 2.58
CA PRO A 258 7.36 -20.21 2.91
C PRO A 258 6.10 -19.32 2.85
N ILE A 259 5.71 -18.90 1.64
CA ILE A 259 4.58 -17.98 1.40
C ILE A 259 3.21 -18.68 1.37
N GLU A 260 3.16 -20.00 1.52
CA GLU A 260 1.93 -20.79 1.41
C GLU A 260 0.90 -20.41 2.49
N GLY A 261 1.37 -20.13 3.70
CA GLY A 261 0.54 -19.78 4.86
C GLY A 261 0.21 -18.30 4.99
N ILE A 262 0.67 -17.45 4.06
CA ILE A 262 0.40 -16.01 4.10
C ILE A 262 -0.92 -15.73 3.37
N ASP A 263 -1.81 -15.01 4.03
CA ASP A 263 -3.14 -14.65 3.52
C ASP A 263 -3.02 -13.82 2.24
N TYR A 264 -2.31 -12.71 2.28
CA TYR A 264 -2.15 -11.79 1.15
C TYR A 264 -0.68 -11.73 0.70
N VAL A 265 -0.42 -12.07 -0.55
CA VAL A 265 0.90 -11.92 -1.18
C VAL A 265 0.77 -11.11 -2.44
N GLN A 266 1.50 -10.00 -2.55
CA GLN A 266 1.52 -9.14 -3.74
C GLN A 266 2.92 -9.06 -4.33
N VAL A 267 3.03 -9.22 -5.64
CA VAL A 267 4.26 -8.97 -6.41
C VAL A 267 4.03 -7.82 -7.38
N ILE A 268 4.91 -6.83 -7.33
CA ILE A 268 4.92 -5.70 -8.25
C ILE A 268 5.90 -6.01 -9.38
N TYR A 269 5.46 -5.83 -10.63
CA TYR A 269 6.18 -6.26 -11.85
C TYR A 269 6.55 -7.74 -11.85
N PRO A 270 5.55 -8.64 -11.75
CA PRO A 270 5.82 -10.08 -11.77
C PRO A 270 6.43 -10.51 -13.11
N SER A 271 7.15 -11.63 -13.08
CA SER A 271 7.45 -12.44 -14.25
C SER A 271 6.41 -13.57 -14.43
N ILE A 272 6.46 -14.27 -15.57
CA ILE A 272 5.61 -15.46 -15.81
C ILE A 272 5.88 -16.51 -14.72
N TYR A 273 7.16 -16.79 -14.42
CA TYR A 273 7.54 -17.75 -13.40
C TYR A 273 7.01 -17.38 -12.01
N THR A 274 7.13 -16.11 -11.63
CA THR A 274 6.69 -15.66 -10.29
C THR A 274 5.18 -15.74 -10.17
N THR A 275 4.46 -15.38 -11.23
CA THR A 275 2.99 -15.51 -11.28
C THR A 275 2.59 -16.97 -11.13
N GLU A 276 3.21 -17.88 -11.88
CA GLU A 276 2.93 -19.31 -11.76
C GLU A 276 3.19 -19.86 -10.36
N VAL A 277 4.30 -19.46 -9.71
CA VAL A 277 4.60 -19.86 -8.34
C VAL A 277 3.53 -19.36 -7.37
N LEU A 278 3.14 -18.08 -7.45
CA LEU A 278 2.08 -17.52 -6.62
C LEU A 278 0.76 -18.31 -6.78
N LEU A 279 0.37 -18.60 -8.02
CA LEU A 279 -0.89 -19.26 -8.34
C LEU A 279 -0.96 -20.72 -7.88
N ARG A 280 0.18 -21.42 -7.75
CA ARG A 280 0.24 -22.80 -7.22
C ARG A 280 -0.22 -22.90 -5.76
N HIS A 281 -0.15 -21.81 -5.01
CA HIS A 281 -0.60 -21.80 -3.62
C HIS A 281 -2.12 -21.71 -3.46
N LEU A 282 -2.86 -21.33 -4.51
CA LEU A 282 -4.32 -21.30 -4.46
C LEU A 282 -4.86 -22.70 -4.70
N THR A 283 -5.84 -23.12 -3.89
CA THR A 283 -6.52 -24.42 -4.03
C THR A 283 -7.97 -24.25 -4.48
N GLY A 284 -8.56 -25.29 -5.09
CA GLY A 284 -9.96 -25.28 -5.50
C GLY A 284 -10.31 -24.26 -6.61
N PRO A 285 -11.59 -23.85 -6.70
CA PRO A 285 -12.04 -22.77 -7.57
C PRO A 285 -11.37 -21.43 -7.22
N VAL A 286 -11.08 -20.63 -8.23
CA VAL A 286 -10.35 -19.37 -8.11
C VAL A 286 -11.24 -18.21 -8.56
N GLY A 287 -11.19 -17.11 -7.82
CA GLY A 287 -11.65 -15.81 -8.26
C GLY A 287 -10.51 -15.03 -8.89
N PHE A 288 -10.80 -14.29 -9.95
CA PHE A 288 -9.88 -13.36 -10.59
C PHE A 288 -10.45 -11.95 -10.49
N SER A 289 -9.64 -10.96 -10.15
CA SER A 289 -10.02 -9.55 -10.08
C SER A 289 -9.02 -8.72 -10.87
N ALA A 290 -9.51 -7.80 -11.70
CA ALA A 290 -8.69 -6.80 -12.38
C ALA A 290 -9.24 -5.40 -12.07
N VAL A 291 -8.49 -4.63 -11.30
CA VAL A 291 -8.91 -3.32 -10.78
C VAL A 291 -7.93 -2.24 -11.22
N ASP A 292 -8.45 -1.08 -11.62
CA ASP A 292 -7.61 0.08 -11.88
C ASP A 292 -6.96 0.54 -10.57
N TYR A 293 -5.64 0.55 -10.56
CA TYR A 293 -4.84 0.96 -9.41
C TYR A 293 -4.17 2.31 -9.66
N SER A 294 -4.59 3.04 -10.70
CA SER A 294 -4.08 4.36 -11.13
C SER A 294 -4.04 5.41 -10.01
N HIS A 295 -4.97 5.34 -9.06
CA HIS A 295 -5.07 6.24 -7.92
C HIS A 295 -3.95 6.04 -6.87
N VAL A 296 -3.38 4.84 -6.77
CA VAL A 296 -2.22 4.55 -5.91
C VAL A 296 -0.93 4.56 -6.72
N TRP A 297 -0.98 4.01 -7.93
CA TRP A 297 0.14 3.90 -8.85
C TRP A 297 -0.32 4.35 -10.23
N PRO A 298 0.12 5.51 -10.76
CA PRO A 298 -0.29 6.00 -12.07
C PRO A 298 -0.10 4.97 -13.18
N GLY A 299 -1.19 4.60 -13.86
CA GLY A 299 -1.18 3.56 -14.90
C GLY A 299 -1.04 2.12 -14.37
N GLY A 300 -1.14 1.89 -13.07
CA GLY A 300 -1.09 0.57 -12.46
C GLY A 300 -2.42 -0.18 -12.57
N LEU A 301 -2.34 -1.48 -12.85
CA LEU A 301 -3.45 -2.42 -12.84
C LEU A 301 -3.13 -3.54 -11.85
N ASN A 302 -3.99 -3.73 -10.86
CA ASN A 302 -3.84 -4.77 -9.86
C ASN A 302 -4.67 -6.00 -10.25
N ALA A 303 -3.98 -7.09 -10.57
CA ALA A 303 -4.54 -8.38 -10.92
C ALA A 303 -4.49 -9.32 -9.70
N GLU A 304 -5.64 -9.62 -9.10
CA GLU A 304 -5.72 -10.45 -7.89
C GLU A 304 -6.36 -11.79 -8.17
N PHE A 305 -5.78 -12.84 -7.61
CA PHE A 305 -6.31 -14.20 -7.64
C PHE A 305 -6.60 -14.65 -6.21
N PHE A 306 -7.78 -15.21 -5.97
CA PHE A 306 -8.18 -15.59 -4.61
C PHE A 306 -8.97 -16.90 -4.58
N GLU A 307 -8.96 -17.58 -3.44
CA GLU A 307 -9.73 -18.82 -3.27
C GLU A 307 -11.24 -18.52 -3.23
N TYR A 308 -11.99 -19.10 -4.16
CA TYR A 308 -13.42 -18.83 -4.32
C TYR A 308 -14.27 -19.92 -3.69
N ASN A 309 -14.97 -19.56 -2.62
CA ASN A 309 -15.91 -20.42 -1.88
C ASN A 309 -17.38 -20.01 -2.07
N GLY A 310 -17.72 -19.39 -3.22
CA GLY A 310 -19.05 -18.86 -3.51
C GLY A 310 -19.18 -17.36 -3.24
N ARG A 311 -20.41 -16.88 -3.01
CA ARG A 311 -20.73 -15.44 -2.87
C ARG A 311 -20.05 -14.74 -1.66
N ASN A 312 -19.51 -15.48 -0.69
CA ASN A 312 -18.68 -14.94 0.40
C ASN A 312 -17.19 -14.92 0.01
N CYS A 313 -16.88 -14.16 -1.04
CA CYS A 313 -15.68 -14.28 -1.86
C CYS A 313 -14.37 -13.67 -1.30
N MET A 314 -14.34 -13.19 -0.05
CA MET A 314 -13.22 -12.38 0.48
C MET A 314 -12.49 -12.99 1.70
N HIS A 315 -12.72 -14.27 2.02
CA HIS A 315 -12.16 -14.89 3.24
C HIS A 315 -11.06 -15.93 2.98
N GLY A 316 -10.42 -15.89 1.82
CA GLY A 316 -9.37 -16.84 1.43
C GLY A 316 -8.01 -16.17 1.18
N ARG A 317 -7.05 -16.99 0.78
CA ARG A 317 -5.74 -16.50 0.34
C ARG A 317 -5.87 -15.68 -0.94
N VAL A 318 -5.10 -14.60 -1.02
CA VAL A 318 -5.03 -13.67 -2.14
C VAL A 318 -3.60 -13.63 -2.68
N ARG A 319 -3.47 -13.71 -4.00
CA ARG A 319 -2.23 -13.62 -4.76
C ARG A 319 -2.39 -12.49 -5.77
N ALA A 320 -1.74 -11.38 -5.51
CA ALA A 320 -1.88 -10.16 -6.28
C ALA A 320 -0.62 -9.89 -7.12
N CYS A 321 -0.85 -9.36 -8.30
CA CYS A 321 0.15 -8.97 -9.27
C CYS A 321 -0.15 -7.54 -9.70
N LEU A 322 0.76 -6.60 -9.40
CA LEU A 322 0.65 -5.23 -9.86
C LEU A 322 1.49 -5.04 -11.13
N GLU A 323 0.83 -4.74 -12.25
CA GLU A 323 1.44 -4.49 -13.56
C GLU A 323 1.02 -3.11 -14.09
N LEU A 324 1.61 -2.65 -15.20
CA LEU A 324 1.12 -1.46 -15.91
C LEU A 324 -0.06 -1.84 -16.80
N ALA A 325 -1.10 -1.01 -16.81
CA ALA A 325 -2.27 -1.17 -17.68
C ALA A 325 -1.87 -1.22 -19.17
N GLU A 326 -0.91 -0.40 -19.60
CA GLU A 326 -0.37 -0.39 -20.97
C GLU A 326 0.17 -1.78 -21.38
N SER A 327 0.79 -2.52 -20.45
CA SER A 327 1.29 -3.87 -20.75
C SER A 327 0.17 -4.86 -21.07
N TRP A 328 -1.04 -4.65 -20.53
CA TRP A 328 -2.23 -5.44 -20.84
C TRP A 328 -2.76 -5.14 -22.25
N GLU A 329 -2.79 -3.86 -22.61
CA GLU A 329 -3.18 -3.43 -23.96
C GLU A 329 -2.25 -4.01 -25.04
N GLU A 330 -0.95 -4.01 -24.76
CA GLU A 330 0.08 -4.58 -25.64
C GLU A 330 0.12 -6.12 -25.66
N GLY A 331 -0.58 -6.79 -24.74
CA GLY A 331 -0.56 -8.26 -24.62
C GLY A 331 0.79 -8.83 -24.18
N VAL A 332 1.61 -8.02 -23.50
CA VAL A 332 2.95 -8.42 -23.06
C VAL A 332 3.00 -8.86 -21.60
N THR A 333 1.88 -8.76 -20.85
CA THR A 333 1.85 -9.06 -19.41
C THR A 333 2.26 -10.48 -19.07
N CYS A 334 2.82 -10.62 -17.86
CA CYS A 334 3.15 -11.92 -17.32
C CYS A 334 1.89 -12.62 -16.81
N VAL A 335 0.93 -11.85 -16.27
CA VAL A 335 -0.31 -12.41 -15.74
C VAL A 335 -1.13 -13.08 -16.85
N SER A 336 -1.39 -12.39 -17.98
CA SER A 336 -2.17 -12.97 -19.09
C SER A 336 -1.57 -14.29 -19.60
N LYS A 337 -0.24 -14.38 -19.66
CA LYS A 337 0.49 -15.57 -20.11
C LYS A 337 0.39 -16.74 -19.11
N SER A 338 0.19 -16.46 -17.82
CA SER A 338 0.02 -17.49 -16.78
C SER A 338 -1.44 -17.93 -16.59
N ILE A 339 -2.42 -17.11 -16.95
CA ILE A 339 -3.86 -17.44 -16.82
C ILE A 339 -4.24 -18.77 -17.50
N PRO A 340 -3.74 -19.15 -18.69
CA PRO A 340 -4.05 -20.45 -19.31
C PRO A 340 -3.84 -21.66 -18.38
N GLY A 341 -2.85 -21.61 -17.47
CA GLY A 341 -2.58 -22.69 -16.52
C GLY A 341 -3.64 -22.84 -15.42
N ILE A 342 -4.47 -21.81 -15.19
CA ILE A 342 -5.52 -21.79 -14.16
C ILE A 342 -6.91 -21.49 -14.71
N ALA A 343 -7.06 -21.27 -16.02
CA ALA A 343 -8.30 -20.85 -16.67
C ALA A 343 -9.49 -21.79 -16.37
N SER A 344 -9.25 -23.09 -16.27
CA SER A 344 -10.26 -24.09 -15.92
C SER A 344 -10.72 -24.04 -14.46
N ARG A 345 -10.05 -23.27 -13.61
CA ARG A 345 -10.39 -23.09 -12.19
C ARG A 345 -11.03 -21.73 -11.91
N ILE A 346 -10.90 -20.76 -12.81
CA ILE A 346 -11.50 -19.43 -12.65
C ILE A 346 -13.02 -19.57 -12.71
N ALA A 347 -13.68 -19.38 -11.56
CA ALA A 347 -15.11 -19.53 -11.39
C ALA A 347 -15.84 -18.19 -11.18
N TYR A 348 -15.10 -17.16 -10.76
CA TYR A 348 -15.59 -15.81 -10.49
C TYR A 348 -14.62 -14.78 -11.06
N PHE A 349 -15.14 -13.75 -11.74
CA PHE A 349 -14.33 -12.70 -12.34
C PHE A 349 -14.85 -11.31 -11.97
N VAL A 350 -14.03 -10.50 -11.32
CA VAL A 350 -14.31 -9.10 -11.02
C VAL A 350 -13.49 -8.23 -11.96
N ILE A 351 -14.12 -7.22 -12.55
CA ILE A 351 -13.41 -6.29 -13.42
C ILE A 351 -14.03 -4.90 -13.33
N GLU A 352 -13.19 -3.89 -13.26
CA GLU A 352 -13.62 -2.52 -13.47
C GLU A 352 -13.89 -2.26 -14.95
N PHE A 353 -15.05 -1.69 -15.28
CA PHE A 353 -15.51 -1.58 -16.67
C PHE A 353 -14.51 -0.86 -17.58
N ALA A 354 -13.82 0.16 -17.07
CA ALA A 354 -12.77 0.89 -17.79
C ALA A 354 -11.62 -0.02 -18.26
N MET A 355 -11.38 -1.15 -17.57
CA MET A 355 -10.33 -2.12 -17.90
C MET A 355 -10.83 -3.29 -18.75
N TRP A 356 -12.14 -3.35 -19.07
CA TRP A 356 -12.75 -4.48 -19.78
C TRP A 356 -12.01 -4.80 -21.08
N GLN A 357 -11.76 -3.77 -21.89
CA GLN A 357 -11.08 -3.92 -23.18
C GLN A 357 -9.71 -4.55 -23.06
N ALA A 358 -8.85 -3.94 -22.26
CA ALA A 358 -7.45 -4.33 -22.11
C ALA A 358 -7.29 -5.72 -21.51
N VAL A 359 -8.14 -6.08 -20.55
CA VAL A 359 -8.04 -7.36 -19.85
C VAL A 359 -8.67 -8.48 -20.65
N VAL A 360 -9.92 -8.33 -21.10
CA VAL A 360 -10.68 -9.43 -21.75
C VAL A 360 -10.06 -9.86 -23.07
N SER A 361 -9.40 -8.95 -23.80
CA SER A 361 -8.69 -9.31 -25.03
C SER A 361 -7.52 -10.26 -24.83
N GLN A 362 -7.00 -10.35 -23.61
CA GLN A 362 -5.85 -11.20 -23.27
C GLN A 362 -6.27 -12.49 -22.55
N LEU A 363 -7.56 -12.65 -22.22
CA LEU A 363 -8.02 -13.82 -21.50
C LEU A 363 -8.21 -15.02 -22.43
N PRO A 364 -7.71 -16.22 -22.07
CA PRO A 364 -8.09 -17.45 -22.74
C PRO A 364 -9.56 -17.78 -22.42
N PRO A 365 -10.16 -18.78 -23.09
CA PRO A 365 -11.47 -19.29 -22.71
C PRO A 365 -11.50 -19.71 -21.23
N LEU A 366 -12.56 -19.29 -20.52
CA LEU A 366 -12.76 -19.56 -19.10
C LEU A 366 -13.95 -20.51 -18.92
N PRO A 367 -13.77 -21.83 -19.14
CA PRO A 367 -14.88 -22.78 -19.22
C PRO A 367 -15.66 -22.94 -17.90
N SER A 368 -15.02 -22.67 -16.76
CA SER A 368 -15.62 -22.78 -15.43
C SER A 368 -16.16 -21.46 -14.89
N LEU A 369 -15.98 -20.36 -15.63
CA LEU A 369 -16.43 -19.04 -15.18
C LEU A 369 -17.95 -19.04 -15.10
N ALA A 370 -18.45 -18.85 -13.88
CA ALA A 370 -19.86 -18.91 -13.59
C ALA A 370 -20.47 -17.53 -13.33
N GLU A 371 -19.67 -16.61 -12.79
CA GLU A 371 -20.13 -15.33 -12.28
C GLU A 371 -19.15 -14.24 -12.68
N VAL A 372 -19.65 -13.16 -13.27
CA VAL A 372 -18.88 -11.97 -13.64
C VAL A 372 -19.42 -10.77 -12.91
N SER A 373 -18.57 -10.03 -12.21
CA SER A 373 -18.89 -8.77 -11.54
C SER A 373 -18.22 -7.62 -12.24
N VAL A 374 -19.02 -6.73 -12.82
CA VAL A 374 -18.55 -5.52 -13.50
C VAL A 374 -18.74 -4.32 -12.58
N THR A 375 -17.64 -3.71 -12.20
CA THR A 375 -17.62 -2.50 -11.37
C THR A 375 -17.67 -1.26 -12.25
N LEU A 376 -18.62 -0.37 -11.97
CA LEU A 376 -18.86 0.87 -12.67
C LEU A 376 -18.43 2.06 -11.79
N SER A 377 -17.63 2.95 -12.36
CA SER A 377 -17.25 4.23 -11.76
C SER A 377 -17.98 5.37 -12.50
N GLY A 378 -18.37 6.42 -11.77
CA GLY A 378 -19.09 7.59 -12.32
C GLY A 378 -20.56 7.69 -11.92
N ARG A 379 -21.33 8.57 -12.59
CA ARG A 379 -22.79 8.75 -12.37
C ARG A 379 -23.64 8.04 -13.44
N GLU A 380 -23.13 8.00 -14.66
CA GLU A 380 -23.74 7.31 -15.80
C GLU A 380 -22.66 6.45 -16.47
N ALA A 381 -22.97 5.19 -16.72
CA ALA A 381 -22.05 4.27 -17.39
C ALA A 381 -22.44 4.15 -18.87
N ASP A 382 -21.60 4.68 -19.76
CA ASP A 382 -21.66 4.28 -21.17
C ASP A 382 -21.03 2.89 -21.31
N LEU A 383 -21.87 1.87 -21.48
CA LEU A 383 -21.44 0.48 -21.63
C LEU A 383 -21.01 0.15 -23.08
N SER A 384 -20.39 1.10 -23.77
CA SER A 384 -19.91 0.92 -25.13
C SER A 384 -18.61 0.10 -25.14
N VAL A 385 -18.75 -1.20 -25.42
CA VAL A 385 -17.60 -2.13 -25.55
C VAL A 385 -17.36 -2.44 -27.03
N THR A 386 -16.10 -2.29 -27.47
CA THR A 386 -15.66 -2.62 -28.85
C THR A 386 -14.88 -3.93 -28.95
N CYS A 387 -14.87 -4.69 -27.86
CA CYS A 387 -13.80 -5.64 -27.53
C CYS A 387 -14.22 -7.10 -27.77
N PRO A 388 -13.26 -8.05 -27.80
CA PRO A 388 -13.54 -9.45 -28.11
C PRO A 388 -14.41 -10.14 -27.06
N LEU A 389 -15.00 -11.25 -27.50
CA LEU A 389 -15.90 -12.09 -26.74
C LEU A 389 -15.20 -12.75 -25.54
N LEU A 390 -15.80 -12.66 -24.35
CA LEU A 390 -15.42 -13.47 -23.20
C LEU A 390 -16.03 -14.88 -23.36
N PHE A 391 -15.21 -15.85 -23.74
CA PHE A 391 -15.66 -17.24 -23.90
C PHE A 391 -15.84 -17.93 -22.54
N CYS A 392 -17.09 -18.04 -22.07
CA CYS A 392 -17.43 -18.58 -20.76
C CYS A 392 -18.69 -19.47 -20.80
N ALA A 393 -18.51 -20.76 -21.10
CA ALA A 393 -19.62 -21.70 -21.30
C ALA A 393 -20.50 -21.94 -20.06
N SER A 394 -19.93 -21.74 -18.86
CA SER A 394 -20.63 -21.96 -17.58
C SER A 394 -21.27 -20.69 -16.99
N LEU A 395 -21.20 -19.55 -17.70
CA LEU A 395 -21.69 -18.28 -17.18
C LEU A 395 -23.18 -18.38 -16.86
N ARG A 396 -23.53 -17.97 -15.64
CA ARG A 396 -24.91 -17.99 -15.14
C ARG A 396 -25.35 -16.66 -14.53
N CYS A 397 -24.41 -15.82 -14.08
CA CYS A 397 -24.74 -14.57 -13.40
C CYS A 397 -23.80 -13.45 -13.83
N VAL A 398 -24.38 -12.26 -14.02
CA VAL A 398 -23.69 -10.99 -14.22
C VAL A 398 -24.13 -10.03 -13.12
N ILE A 399 -23.15 -9.51 -12.39
CA ILE A 399 -23.34 -8.55 -11.30
C ILE A 399 -22.88 -7.19 -11.82
N MET A 400 -23.77 -6.20 -11.82
CA MET A 400 -23.44 -4.81 -12.15
C MET A 400 -23.38 -4.01 -10.85
N ARG A 401 -22.17 -3.59 -10.46
CA ARG A 401 -21.90 -2.92 -9.19
C ARG A 401 -21.42 -1.49 -9.41
N ALA A 402 -21.92 -0.53 -8.66
CA ALA A 402 -21.35 0.82 -8.61
C ALA A 402 -20.44 1.01 -7.39
N THR A 403 -19.30 1.70 -7.56
CA THR A 403 -18.46 2.17 -6.44
C THR A 403 -18.88 3.58 -6.02
N GLY A 404 -19.33 3.73 -4.77
CA GLY A 404 -19.75 5.02 -4.23
C GLY A 404 -21.21 5.35 -4.50
N SER A 405 -21.49 6.31 -5.40
CA SER A 405 -22.86 6.73 -5.72
C SER A 405 -23.58 5.74 -6.62
N SER A 406 -24.91 5.70 -6.54
CA SER A 406 -25.74 4.88 -7.43
C SER A 406 -25.53 5.26 -8.89
N VAL A 407 -25.30 4.26 -9.75
CA VAL A 407 -25.14 4.46 -11.20
C VAL A 407 -26.42 4.04 -11.93
N SER A 408 -26.83 4.84 -12.91
CA SER A 408 -27.93 4.49 -13.81
C SER A 408 -27.39 3.80 -15.07
N ILE A 409 -28.00 2.68 -15.45
CA ILE A 409 -27.63 1.88 -16.63
C ILE A 409 -28.83 1.80 -17.56
N SER A 410 -28.65 2.22 -18.82
CA SER A 410 -29.67 2.04 -19.85
C SER A 410 -29.85 0.55 -20.19
N THR A 411 -31.10 0.07 -20.26
CA THR A 411 -31.43 -1.30 -20.71
C THR A 411 -30.85 -1.60 -22.09
N THR A 412 -30.92 -0.65 -23.01
CA THR A 412 -30.34 -0.77 -24.36
C THR A 412 -28.82 -0.94 -24.31
N ALA A 413 -28.13 -0.15 -23.48
CA ALA A 413 -26.67 -0.24 -23.32
C ALA A 413 -26.26 -1.58 -22.70
N LEU A 414 -26.98 -2.04 -21.67
CA LEU A 414 -26.75 -3.33 -21.03
C LEU A 414 -26.99 -4.51 -22.00
N GLY A 415 -28.04 -4.44 -22.82
CA GLY A 415 -28.32 -5.45 -23.84
C GLY A 415 -27.23 -5.53 -24.91
N ARG A 416 -26.71 -4.37 -25.35
CA ARG A 416 -25.56 -4.32 -26.27
C ARG A 416 -24.32 -4.90 -25.62
N PHE A 417 -23.99 -4.47 -24.40
CA PHE A 417 -22.88 -5.01 -23.63
C PHE A 417 -22.96 -6.54 -23.55
N ALA A 418 -24.09 -7.11 -23.15
CA ALA A 418 -24.25 -8.56 -23.04
C ALA A 418 -24.01 -9.29 -24.37
N SER A 419 -24.57 -8.75 -25.46
CA SER A 419 -24.41 -9.33 -26.79
C SER A 419 -22.97 -9.30 -27.31
N THR A 420 -22.24 -8.22 -27.03
CA THR A 420 -20.85 -8.05 -27.46
C THR A 420 -19.89 -8.80 -26.55
N ALA A 421 -20.09 -8.71 -25.24
CA ALA A 421 -19.21 -9.27 -24.21
C ALA A 421 -19.31 -10.80 -24.13
N PHE A 422 -20.51 -11.38 -24.25
CA PHE A 422 -20.74 -12.81 -24.00
C PHE A 422 -21.25 -13.58 -25.22
N GLY A 423 -21.66 -12.88 -26.28
CA GLY A 423 -22.03 -13.48 -27.56
C GLY A 423 -23.39 -14.15 -27.55
N SER A 424 -23.50 -15.27 -28.26
CA SER A 424 -24.73 -16.07 -28.28
C SER A 424 -24.86 -16.86 -26.98
N LEU A 425 -25.65 -16.33 -26.05
CA LEU A 425 -26.01 -17.00 -24.81
C LEU A 425 -27.00 -18.14 -25.09
N SER A 426 -26.74 -19.32 -24.55
CA SER A 426 -27.65 -20.48 -24.66
C SER A 426 -28.90 -20.36 -23.77
N ARG A 427 -28.82 -19.52 -22.74
CA ARG A 427 -29.90 -19.22 -21.79
C ARG A 427 -29.73 -17.79 -21.24
N PRO A 428 -30.81 -17.13 -20.80
CA PRO A 428 -30.72 -15.88 -20.08
C PRO A 428 -29.88 -16.02 -18.80
N LEU A 429 -29.08 -15.00 -18.49
CA LEU A 429 -28.22 -14.89 -17.30
C LEU A 429 -28.99 -14.25 -16.14
N GLU A 430 -28.68 -14.64 -14.92
CA GLU A 430 -29.11 -13.90 -13.73
C GLU A 430 -28.44 -12.52 -13.74
N LEU A 431 -29.22 -11.46 -13.65
CA LEU A 431 -28.71 -10.09 -13.49
C LEU A 431 -28.91 -9.65 -12.05
N VAL A 432 -27.79 -9.35 -11.38
CA VAL A 432 -27.77 -8.78 -10.03
C VAL A 432 -27.30 -7.33 -10.12
N LEU A 433 -28.04 -6.42 -9.48
CA LEU A 433 -27.76 -4.99 -9.47
C LEU A 433 -27.37 -4.58 -8.06
N GLU A 434 -26.15 -4.07 -7.88
CA GLU A 434 -25.65 -3.63 -6.58
C GLU A 434 -25.30 -2.15 -6.64
N ASN A 435 -26.08 -1.31 -5.95
CA ASN A 435 -26.01 0.15 -6.07
C ASN A 435 -26.12 0.64 -7.53
N THR A 436 -26.89 -0.07 -8.35
CA THR A 436 -27.16 0.29 -9.73
C THR A 436 -28.66 0.29 -9.99
N THR A 437 -29.11 1.12 -10.93
CA THR A 437 -30.52 1.21 -11.31
C THR A 437 -30.63 1.07 -12.83
N LEU A 438 -31.65 0.34 -13.30
CA LEU A 438 -31.94 0.23 -14.73
C LEU A 438 -32.87 1.35 -15.18
N ILE A 439 -32.55 1.95 -16.33
CA ILE A 439 -33.40 2.94 -17.00
C ILE A 439 -33.79 2.39 -18.37
N GLY A 440 -35.09 2.34 -18.64
CA GLY A 440 -35.64 1.88 -19.92
C GLY A 440 -36.54 0.66 -19.78
N PRO A 441 -37.08 0.17 -20.90
CA PRO A 441 -38.05 -0.92 -20.89
C PRO A 441 -37.33 -2.28 -20.73
N HIS A 442 -37.79 -3.09 -19.77
CA HIS A 442 -37.11 -4.33 -19.35
C HIS A 442 -37.18 -5.46 -20.38
N ASP A 443 -38.13 -5.41 -21.31
CA ASP A 443 -38.29 -6.36 -22.41
C ASP A 443 -37.07 -6.37 -23.35
N GLU A 444 -36.36 -5.23 -23.48
CA GLU A 444 -35.13 -5.13 -24.29
C GLU A 444 -34.02 -6.05 -23.80
N ILE A 445 -33.95 -6.29 -22.48
CA ILE A 445 -32.91 -7.11 -21.85
C ILE A 445 -33.36 -8.52 -21.50
N ALA A 446 -34.67 -8.80 -21.56
CA ALA A 446 -35.25 -10.10 -21.16
C ALA A 446 -34.70 -11.30 -21.97
N LYS A 447 -34.22 -11.05 -23.20
CA LYS A 447 -33.57 -12.09 -24.02
C LYS A 447 -32.17 -12.48 -23.53
N TYR A 448 -31.51 -11.62 -22.75
CA TYR A 448 -30.17 -11.85 -22.21
C TYR A 448 -30.19 -12.10 -20.71
N PHE A 449 -31.13 -11.51 -19.99
CA PHE A 449 -31.13 -11.48 -18.53
C PHE A 449 -32.49 -11.81 -17.95
N PHE A 450 -32.49 -12.43 -16.77
CA PHE A 450 -33.61 -12.43 -15.84
C PHE A 450 -33.16 -11.79 -14.53
N THR A 451 -34.04 -11.03 -13.89
CA THR A 451 -33.76 -10.38 -12.59
C THR A 451 -34.43 -11.19 -11.49
N GLN A 452 -33.72 -11.48 -10.41
CA GLN A 452 -34.35 -11.93 -9.18
C GLN A 452 -34.91 -10.69 -8.48
N GLN A 453 -36.23 -10.62 -8.30
CA GLN A 453 -36.83 -9.64 -7.40
C GLN A 453 -36.44 -10.05 -5.98
N ASN A 454 -35.49 -9.32 -5.38
CA ASN A 454 -35.20 -9.40 -3.94
C ASN A 454 -36.16 -8.51 -3.15
#